data_AF-A0A9E4B0G6-F1
#
_entry.id   AF-A0A9E4B0G6-F1
#
_cell.length_a   1.000
_cell.length_b   1.000
_cell.length_c   1.000
_cell.angle_alpha   90.00
_cell.angle_beta   90.00
_cell.angle_gamma   90.00
#
_symmetry.space_group_name_H-M   'P 1'
#
loop_
_entity.id
_entity.type
_entity.pdbx_description
1 polymer ?
#
loop_
_entity_poly.entity_id
_entity_poly.type
_entity_poly.pdbx_seq_one_letter_code
_entity_poly.pdbx_strand_id
1 'polypeptide(L)'
;MEPLKPDVNEFEIAPVPVPDRAHRLAARTLVRERLRGMGKMLDRRFGPVDVVLRPAPPEIREHLVQQACELYQTELGWEEWSGEEELGSGGELVPMVFPALLDFVAALLPIAPNGEPDRDKERRDVAHFFLEWLGARLVALRERHPEDDLERGRIRRAEALTDRLIDYILFRLCSLNKQEIDLLAVWSRR
;
A
#
# COMPACT_ATOMS: atom_id res chain seq x y z
N MET A 1 20.29 -1.71 44.17
CA MET A 1 19.93 -1.20 42.83
C MET A 1 19.66 -2.40 41.96
N GLU A 2 18.40 -2.82 41.87
CA GLU A 2 17.97 -3.71 40.80
C GLU A 2 17.80 -2.89 39.52
N PRO A 3 18.21 -3.40 38.35
CA PRO A 3 17.97 -2.70 37.09
C PRO A 3 16.48 -2.84 36.73
N LEU A 4 15.80 -1.70 36.55
CA LEU A 4 14.53 -1.65 35.84
C LEU A 4 14.73 -2.29 34.47
N LYS A 5 14.07 -3.43 34.23
CA LYS A 5 13.89 -3.93 32.86
C LYS A 5 12.96 -2.94 32.16
N PRO A 6 13.32 -2.43 30.96
CA PRO A 6 12.37 -1.66 30.19
C PRO A 6 11.20 -2.59 29.84
N ASP A 7 10.00 -2.16 30.17
CA ASP A 7 8.75 -2.79 29.76
C ASP A 7 8.67 -2.66 28.24
N VAL A 8 8.99 -3.74 27.52
CA VAL A 8 9.00 -3.80 26.05
C VAL A 8 7.62 -4.14 25.47
N ASN A 9 6.56 -3.94 26.25
CA ASN A 9 5.25 -4.49 25.94
C ASN A 9 4.16 -3.44 25.96
N GLU A 10 4.21 -2.45 25.06
CA GLU A 10 3.09 -1.50 24.90
C GLU A 10 3.08 -0.78 23.53
N PHE A 11 3.40 -1.52 22.46
CA PHE A 11 2.78 -1.25 21.15
C PHE A 11 1.90 -2.45 20.86
N GLU A 12 0.82 -2.61 21.64
CA GLU A 12 -0.26 -3.50 21.26
C GLU A 12 -0.86 -2.91 19.97
N ILE A 13 -0.31 -3.34 18.83
CA ILE A 13 -0.79 -2.91 17.51
C ILE A 13 -2.24 -3.38 17.46
N ALA A 14 -3.18 -2.44 17.55
CA ALA A 14 -4.59 -2.74 17.49
C ALA A 14 -4.83 -3.63 16.26
N PRO A 15 -5.65 -4.69 16.38
CA PRO A 15 -5.89 -5.59 15.27
C PRO A 15 -6.35 -4.77 14.07
N VAL A 16 -5.69 -5.02 12.93
CA VAL A 16 -5.96 -4.30 11.69
C VAL A 16 -7.46 -4.37 11.41
N PRO A 17 -8.17 -3.24 11.38
CA PRO A 17 -9.61 -3.28 11.22
C PRO A 17 -9.94 -3.91 9.87
N VAL A 18 -10.73 -4.99 9.93
CA VAL A 18 -11.24 -5.64 8.72
C VAL A 18 -12.24 -4.67 8.08
N PRO A 19 -12.04 -4.25 6.82
CA PRO A 19 -12.95 -3.30 6.22
C PRO A 19 -14.34 -3.91 6.05
N ASP A 20 -15.38 -3.09 6.26
CA ASP A 20 -16.75 -3.55 6.10
C ASP A 20 -17.06 -3.95 4.63
N ARG A 21 -18.26 -4.48 4.39
CA ARG A 21 -18.65 -4.95 3.06
C ARG A 21 -18.70 -3.83 2.01
N ALA A 22 -19.14 -2.63 2.38
CA ALA A 22 -19.26 -1.50 1.46
C ALA A 22 -17.88 -0.97 1.09
N HIS A 23 -17.00 -0.79 2.08
CA HIS A 23 -15.61 -0.41 1.91
C HIS A 23 -14.85 -1.41 1.03
N ARG A 24 -15.05 -2.72 1.23
CA ARG A 24 -14.46 -3.75 0.35
C ARG A 24 -14.94 -3.65 -1.10
N LEU A 25 -16.23 -3.37 -1.33
CA LEU A 25 -16.74 -3.20 -2.69
C LEU A 25 -16.20 -1.93 -3.35
N ALA A 26 -16.16 -0.82 -2.61
CA ALA A 26 -15.59 0.44 -3.07
C ALA A 26 -14.09 0.29 -3.38
N ALA A 27 -13.34 -0.38 -2.51
CA ALA A 27 -11.92 -0.69 -2.70
C ALA A 27 -11.65 -1.49 -3.97
N ARG A 28 -12.41 -2.58 -4.17
CA ARG A 28 -12.29 -3.42 -5.37
C ARG A 28 -12.61 -2.63 -6.63
N THR A 29 -13.62 -1.77 -6.58
CA THR A 29 -13.96 -0.88 -7.70
C THR A 29 -12.83 0.11 -7.98
N LEU A 30 -12.28 0.74 -6.94
CA LEU A 30 -11.18 1.70 -7.05
C LEU A 30 -9.96 1.06 -7.72
N VAL A 31 -9.51 -0.09 -7.23
CA VAL A 31 -8.34 -0.80 -7.78
C VAL A 31 -8.59 -1.20 -9.24
N ARG A 32 -9.79 -1.69 -9.57
CA ARG A 32 -10.16 -2.09 -10.94
C ARG A 32 -10.21 -0.91 -11.91
N GLU A 33 -10.81 0.21 -11.51
CA GLU A 33 -10.85 1.41 -12.36
C GLU A 33 -9.47 2.03 -12.52
N ARG A 34 -8.61 1.96 -11.50
CA ARG A 34 -7.20 2.40 -11.59
C ARG A 34 -6.43 1.57 -12.62
N LEU A 35 -6.50 0.24 -12.53
CA LEU A 35 -5.93 -0.68 -13.52
C LEU A 35 -6.49 -0.44 -14.93
N ARG A 36 -7.79 -0.19 -15.06
CA ARG A 36 -8.42 0.14 -16.34
C ARG A 36 -7.91 1.46 -16.91
N GLY A 37 -7.74 2.49 -16.08
CA GLY A 37 -7.18 3.78 -16.47
C GLY A 37 -5.76 3.64 -16.98
N MET A 38 -4.90 2.96 -16.22
CA MET A 38 -3.54 2.63 -16.62
C MET A 38 -3.51 1.87 -17.96
N GLY A 39 -4.38 0.87 -18.11
CA GLY A 39 -4.45 0.06 -19.32
C GLY A 39 -4.83 0.88 -20.57
N LYS A 40 -5.79 1.80 -20.43
CA LYS A 40 -6.14 2.71 -21.54
C LYS A 40 -4.98 3.62 -21.94
N MET A 41 -4.20 4.11 -20.97
CA MET A 41 -3.08 5.01 -21.23
C MET A 41 -1.90 4.31 -21.89
N LEU A 42 -1.62 3.08 -21.47
CA LEU A 42 -0.52 2.28 -21.99
C LEU A 42 -0.90 1.44 -23.22
N ASP A 43 -2.13 1.61 -23.73
CA ASP A 43 -2.72 0.76 -24.77
C ASP A 43 -2.56 -0.75 -24.49
N ARG A 44 -2.70 -1.13 -23.22
CA ARG A 44 -2.47 -2.48 -22.70
C ARG A 44 -3.68 -2.95 -21.88
N ARG A 45 -4.04 -4.22 -22.02
CA ARG A 45 -5.06 -4.82 -21.13
C ARG A 45 -4.39 -5.41 -19.89
N PHE A 46 -4.65 -4.81 -18.74
CA PHE A 46 -4.40 -5.45 -17.44
C PHE A 46 -5.63 -6.27 -17.07
N GLY A 47 -5.49 -7.60 -17.08
CA GLY A 47 -6.59 -8.54 -16.84
C GLY A 47 -6.51 -9.20 -15.46
N PRO A 48 -7.62 -9.77 -14.96
CA PRO A 48 -7.64 -10.60 -13.74
C PRO A 48 -6.88 -11.92 -13.89
N VAL A 49 -6.26 -12.19 -15.06
CA VAL A 49 -5.55 -13.43 -15.39
C VAL A 49 -4.03 -13.30 -15.19
N ASP A 50 -3.51 -12.08 -14.98
CA ASP A 50 -2.14 -11.85 -14.49
C ASP A 50 -2.01 -12.12 -12.97
N VAL A 51 -3.06 -12.62 -12.31
CA VAL A 51 -3.29 -12.48 -10.86
C VAL A 51 -3.27 -13.81 -10.10
N VAL A 52 -3.26 -14.96 -10.77
CA VAL A 52 -3.28 -16.24 -10.05
C VAL A 52 -2.28 -17.24 -10.62
N LEU A 53 -1.12 -17.34 -9.99
CA LEU A 53 -0.25 -18.52 -10.08
C LEU A 53 0.16 -18.93 -8.67
N ARG A 54 -0.29 -20.14 -8.27
CA ARG A 54 -0.21 -20.77 -6.94
C ARG A 54 -0.69 -19.89 -5.77
N PRO A 55 -2.00 -19.90 -5.46
CA PRO A 55 -2.49 -19.26 -4.24
C PRO A 55 -1.77 -19.85 -3.02
N ALA A 56 -1.26 -18.98 -2.16
CA ALA A 56 -0.72 -19.41 -0.88
C ALA A 56 -1.83 -20.09 -0.06
N PRO A 57 -1.48 -21.03 0.84
CA PRO A 57 -2.42 -21.54 1.82
C PRO A 57 -3.13 -20.37 2.55
N PRO A 58 -4.44 -20.47 2.85
CA PRO A 58 -5.20 -19.37 3.45
C PRO A 58 -4.52 -18.75 4.68
N GLU A 59 -4.00 -19.58 5.59
CA GLU A 59 -3.31 -19.15 6.80
C GLU A 59 -2.04 -18.33 6.49
N ILE A 60 -1.24 -18.78 5.52
CA ILE A 60 -0.03 -18.06 5.09
C ILE A 60 -0.41 -16.73 4.44
N ARG A 61 -1.46 -16.73 3.61
CA ARG A 61 -1.94 -15.51 2.96
C ARG A 61 -2.46 -14.50 3.98
N GLU A 62 -3.26 -14.94 4.95
CA GLU A 62 -3.78 -14.10 6.04
C GLU A 62 -2.63 -13.52 6.87
N HIS A 63 -1.66 -14.35 7.25
CA HIS A 63 -0.48 -13.90 7.99
C HIS A 63 0.32 -12.85 7.23
N LEU A 64 0.60 -13.06 5.93
CA LEU A 64 1.37 -12.12 5.12
C LEU A 64 0.61 -10.82 4.85
N VAL A 65 -0.70 -10.87 4.65
CA VAL A 65 -1.53 -9.66 4.54
C VAL A 65 -1.54 -8.90 5.85
N GLN A 66 -1.71 -9.59 6.98
CA GLN A 66 -1.68 -8.98 8.30
C GLN A 66 -0.35 -8.27 8.56
N GLN A 67 0.77 -8.91 8.22
CA GLN A 67 2.10 -8.31 8.31
C GLN A 67 2.23 -7.04 7.46
N ALA A 68 1.72 -7.04 6.22
CA ALA A 68 1.73 -5.84 5.37
C ALA A 68 0.93 -4.69 5.98
N CYS A 69 -0.23 -5.00 6.57
CA CYS A 69 -1.08 -4.02 7.23
C CYS A 69 -0.42 -3.44 8.50
N GLU A 70 0.25 -4.27 9.29
CA GLU A 70 1.01 -3.85 10.47
C GLU A 70 2.18 -2.94 10.09
N LEU A 71 2.93 -3.28 9.03
CA LEU A 71 4.01 -2.44 8.51
C LEU A 71 3.47 -1.08 8.06
N TYR A 72 2.38 -1.05 7.28
CA TYR A 72 1.73 0.20 6.87
C TYR A 72 1.35 1.07 8.07
N GLN A 73 0.69 0.49 9.08
CA GLN A 73 0.24 1.25 10.25
C GLN A 73 1.41 1.76 11.08
N THR A 74 2.43 0.92 11.25
CA THR A 74 3.65 1.27 11.98
C THR A 74 4.35 2.43 11.30
N GLU A 75 4.66 2.30 10.03
CA GLU A 75 5.39 3.31 9.26
C GLU A 75 4.61 4.62 9.11
N LEU A 76 3.30 4.56 8.88
CA LEU A 76 2.45 5.76 8.87
C LEU A 76 2.37 6.41 10.27
N GLY A 77 2.29 5.61 11.33
CA GLY A 77 2.27 6.10 12.71
C GLY A 77 3.57 6.78 13.12
N TRP A 78 4.73 6.29 12.66
CA TRP A 78 6.02 6.94 12.88
C TRP A 78 6.08 8.34 12.23
N GLU A 79 5.57 8.49 11.01
CA GLU A 79 5.45 9.80 10.34
C GLU A 79 4.52 10.76 11.09
N GLU A 80 3.40 10.25 11.60
CA GLU A 80 2.44 11.04 12.38
C GLU A 80 3.02 11.52 13.72
N TRP A 81 3.99 10.78 14.29
CA TRP A 81 4.63 11.08 15.57
C TRP A 81 5.89 11.92 15.43
N SER A 82 6.66 11.76 14.36
CA SER A 82 7.94 12.46 14.17
C SER A 82 7.79 13.95 13.88
N GLY A 83 6.61 14.40 13.46
CA GLY A 83 6.31 15.84 13.30
C GLY A 83 7.22 16.54 12.30
N GLU A 84 7.79 15.82 11.32
CA GLU A 84 8.50 16.42 10.19
C GLU A 84 7.49 17.15 9.27
N GLU A 85 6.96 18.28 9.77
CA GLU A 85 5.95 19.14 9.12
C GLU A 85 6.56 20.11 8.10
N GLU A 86 7.88 20.06 7.82
CA GLU A 86 8.57 21.04 6.96
C GLU A 86 9.36 20.45 5.78
N LEU A 87 8.91 19.34 5.17
CA LEU A 87 9.31 19.05 3.78
C LEU A 87 8.37 19.78 2.82
N GLY A 88 8.62 21.09 2.69
CA GLY A 88 7.81 22.04 1.95
C GLY A 88 7.51 21.62 0.51
N SER A 89 6.26 21.83 0.08
CA SER A 89 5.79 21.98 -1.31
C SER A 89 6.25 20.95 -2.36
N GLY A 90 6.83 19.82 -1.95
CA GLY A 90 7.62 18.95 -2.81
C GLY A 90 7.38 17.46 -2.59
N GLY A 91 6.20 17.09 -2.06
CA GLY A 91 5.67 15.72 -2.08
C GLY A 91 6.53 14.66 -1.39
N GLU A 92 6.18 14.31 -0.15
CA GLU A 92 6.68 13.11 0.52
C GLU A 92 6.64 11.89 -0.41
N LEU A 93 7.79 11.27 -0.57
CA LEU A 93 7.98 10.12 -1.45
C LEU A 93 7.61 8.86 -0.68
N VAL A 94 6.71 8.06 -1.24
CA VAL A 94 6.30 6.74 -0.70
C VAL A 94 7.49 5.88 -0.24
N PRO A 95 8.62 5.81 -0.97
CA PRO A 95 9.79 5.06 -0.50
C PRO A 95 10.49 5.58 0.75
N MET A 96 10.33 6.86 1.10
CA MET A 96 10.88 7.40 2.35
C MET A 96 9.99 7.04 3.55
N VAL A 97 8.68 7.08 3.36
CA VAL A 97 7.71 6.80 4.41
C VAL A 97 7.56 5.30 4.67
N PHE A 98 7.58 4.47 3.63
CA PHE A 98 7.26 3.05 3.72
C PHE A 98 8.43 2.09 3.37
N PRO A 99 9.67 2.33 3.83
CA PRO A 99 10.82 1.54 3.39
C PRO A 99 10.66 0.04 3.66
N ALA A 100 10.26 -0.36 4.87
CA ALA A 100 10.11 -1.75 5.25
C ALA A 100 8.91 -2.41 4.56
N LEU A 101 7.80 -1.70 4.40
CA LEU A 101 6.67 -2.21 3.61
C LEU A 101 7.03 -2.40 2.14
N LEU A 102 7.80 -1.49 1.55
CA LEU A 102 8.22 -1.62 0.15
C LEU A 102 9.21 -2.78 -0.06
N ASP A 103 10.10 -3.01 0.90
CA ASP A 103 10.98 -4.20 0.90
C ASP A 103 10.16 -5.49 1.03
N PHE A 104 9.14 -5.48 1.89
CA PHE A 104 8.20 -6.59 2.02
C PHE A 104 7.44 -6.85 0.71
N VAL A 105 6.89 -5.82 0.06
CA VAL A 105 6.23 -5.94 -1.25
C VAL A 105 7.20 -6.43 -2.32
N ALA A 106 8.46 -5.99 -2.31
CA ALA A 106 9.48 -6.49 -3.23
C ALA A 106 9.76 -7.98 -3.03
N ALA A 107 9.72 -8.48 -1.79
CA ALA A 107 9.83 -9.91 -1.49
C ALA A 107 8.58 -10.71 -1.94
N LEU A 108 7.39 -10.10 -1.92
CA LEU A 108 6.18 -10.69 -2.48
C LEU A 108 6.17 -10.74 -4.01
N LEU A 109 6.82 -9.76 -4.66
CA LEU A 109 6.87 -9.61 -6.11
C LEU A 109 8.33 -9.62 -6.61
N PRO A 110 9.07 -10.72 -6.41
CA PRO A 110 10.49 -10.79 -6.73
C PRO A 110 10.73 -10.70 -8.23
N ILE A 111 11.89 -10.12 -8.59
CA ILE A 111 12.39 -10.02 -9.96
C ILE A 111 13.56 -11.00 -10.11
N ALA A 112 13.53 -11.82 -11.15
CA ALA A 112 14.59 -12.76 -11.48
C ALA A 112 15.82 -12.04 -12.10
N PRO A 113 17.00 -12.68 -12.17
CA PRO A 113 18.21 -12.04 -12.69
C PRO A 113 18.11 -11.53 -14.14
N ASN A 114 17.16 -12.05 -14.93
CA ASN A 114 16.88 -11.58 -16.28
C ASN A 114 16.01 -10.30 -16.34
N GLY A 115 15.63 -9.73 -15.18
CA GLY A 115 14.81 -8.53 -15.08
C GLY A 115 13.30 -8.78 -15.19
N GLU A 116 12.87 -10.03 -15.38
CA GLU A 116 11.45 -10.41 -15.44
C GLU A 116 10.94 -10.83 -14.05
N PRO A 117 9.63 -10.77 -13.78
CA PRO A 117 9.07 -11.26 -12.53
C PRO A 117 9.39 -12.75 -12.30
N ASP A 118 9.86 -13.09 -11.10
CA ASP A 118 10.10 -14.48 -10.69
C ASP A 118 8.76 -15.15 -10.34
N ARG A 119 8.11 -15.70 -11.38
CA ARG A 119 6.77 -16.29 -11.34
C ARG A 119 6.63 -17.48 -10.41
N ASP A 120 7.72 -18.16 -10.08
CA ASP A 120 7.71 -19.32 -9.19
C ASP A 120 7.66 -18.91 -7.71
N LYS A 121 8.15 -17.71 -7.40
CA LYS A 121 8.27 -17.20 -6.03
C LYS A 121 7.31 -16.08 -5.71
N GLU A 122 6.68 -15.47 -6.71
CA GLU A 122 5.72 -14.40 -6.48
C GLU A 122 4.52 -14.84 -5.63
N ARG A 123 3.98 -13.87 -4.88
CA ARG A 123 2.80 -13.97 -4.01
C ARG A 123 1.82 -12.89 -4.40
N ARG A 124 1.37 -12.94 -5.66
CA ARG A 124 0.44 -11.97 -6.24
C ARG A 124 -0.87 -11.93 -5.49
N ASP A 125 -1.35 -13.08 -5.02
CA ASP A 125 -2.55 -13.17 -4.21
C ASP A 125 -2.44 -12.27 -2.96
N VAL A 126 -1.36 -12.37 -2.20
CA VAL A 126 -1.10 -11.51 -1.03
C VAL A 126 -1.09 -10.03 -1.43
N ALA A 127 -0.36 -9.67 -2.50
CA ALA A 127 -0.30 -8.29 -2.98
C ALA A 127 -1.69 -7.75 -3.40
N HIS A 128 -2.53 -8.60 -3.99
CA HIS A 128 -3.90 -8.25 -4.36
C HIS A 128 -4.81 -8.04 -3.15
N PHE A 129 -4.78 -8.94 -2.17
CA PHE A 129 -5.56 -8.76 -0.94
C PHE A 129 -5.10 -7.52 -0.17
N PHE A 130 -3.80 -7.24 -0.16
CA PHE A 130 -3.27 -6.03 0.46
C PHE A 130 -3.70 -4.76 -0.30
N LEU A 131 -3.73 -4.77 -1.64
CA LEU A 131 -4.29 -3.67 -2.44
C LEU A 131 -5.79 -3.44 -2.16
N GLU A 132 -6.57 -4.50 -1.99
CA GLU A 132 -7.98 -4.38 -1.57
C GLU A 132 -8.10 -3.76 -0.17
N TRP A 133 -7.21 -4.14 0.76
CA TRP A 133 -7.17 -3.54 2.09
C TRP A 133 -6.79 -2.05 2.05
N LEU A 134 -5.73 -1.68 1.29
CA LEU A 134 -5.31 -0.29 1.10
C LEU A 134 -6.41 0.55 0.44
N GLY A 135 -7.09 0.01 -0.56
CA GLY A 135 -8.23 0.68 -1.20
C GLY A 135 -9.36 0.95 -0.20
N ALA A 136 -9.63 0.01 0.70
CA ALA A 136 -10.66 0.16 1.71
C ALA A 136 -10.24 1.18 2.78
N ARG A 137 -8.97 1.17 3.18
CA ARG A 137 -8.37 2.18 4.06
C ARG A 137 -8.47 3.58 3.46
N LEU A 138 -8.18 3.73 2.18
CA LEU A 138 -8.29 5.00 1.46
C LEU A 138 -9.72 5.54 1.43
N VAL A 139 -10.71 4.68 1.20
CA VAL A 139 -12.13 5.06 1.29
C VAL A 139 -12.48 5.53 2.70
N ALA A 140 -12.08 4.77 3.72
CA ALA A 140 -12.33 5.14 5.12
C ALA A 140 -11.67 6.48 5.51
N LEU A 141 -10.47 6.77 4.98
CA LEU A 141 -9.80 8.06 5.19
C LEU A 141 -10.58 9.21 4.54
N ARG A 142 -11.12 9.01 3.33
CA ARG A 142 -11.92 10.01 2.59
C ARG A 142 -13.28 10.29 3.22
N GLU A 143 -13.87 9.29 3.87
CA GLU A 143 -15.16 9.42 4.57
C GLU A 143 -15.03 10.00 5.97
N ARG A 144 -13.80 10.11 6.50
CA ARG A 144 -13.59 10.60 7.86
C ARG A 144 -13.83 12.10 7.95
N HIS A 145 -14.60 12.49 8.98
CA HIS A 145 -14.89 13.88 9.30
C HIS A 145 -13.96 14.35 10.42
N PRO A 146 -12.91 15.15 10.13
CA PRO A 146 -12.00 15.62 11.17
C PRO A 146 -12.69 16.60 12.12
N GLU A 147 -12.36 16.49 13.40
CA GLU A 147 -12.86 17.37 14.46
C GLU A 147 -12.10 18.70 14.51
N ASP A 148 -10.81 18.70 14.11
CA ASP A 148 -9.95 19.88 14.07
C ASP A 148 -9.03 19.92 12.84
N ASP A 149 -8.26 21.01 12.68
CA ASP A 149 -7.37 21.19 11.53
C ASP A 149 -6.09 20.35 11.59
N LEU A 150 -5.65 19.95 12.78
CA LEU A 150 -4.49 19.05 12.94
C LEU A 150 -4.88 17.64 12.46
N GLU A 151 -6.03 17.13 12.90
CA GLU A 151 -6.60 15.87 12.44
C GLU A 151 -6.88 15.92 10.93
N ARG A 152 -7.41 17.04 10.42
CA ARG A 152 -7.61 17.24 8.98
C ARG A 152 -6.30 17.14 8.20
N GLY A 153 -5.22 17.75 8.71
CA GLY A 153 -3.88 17.65 8.12
C GLY A 153 -3.37 16.23 8.07
N ARG A 154 -3.45 15.51 9.20
CA ARG A 154 -3.06 14.09 9.32
C ARG A 154 -3.85 13.20 8.36
N ILE A 155 -5.17 13.33 8.32
CA ILE A 155 -6.03 12.54 7.41
C ILE A 155 -5.66 12.79 5.94
N ARG A 156 -5.44 14.05 5.54
CA ARG A 156 -5.05 14.38 4.16
C ARG A 156 -3.69 13.82 3.79
N ARG A 157 -2.72 13.85 4.71
CA ARG A 157 -1.39 13.25 4.52
C ARG A 157 -1.50 11.74 4.36
N ALA A 158 -2.19 11.08 5.29
CA ALA A 158 -2.47 9.65 5.22
C ALA A 158 -3.19 9.25 3.93
N GLU A 159 -4.18 10.03 3.49
CA GLU A 159 -4.90 9.80 2.23
C GLU A 159 -3.93 9.86 1.04
N ALA A 160 -3.15 10.93 0.92
CA ALA A 160 -2.23 11.13 -0.19
C ALA A 160 -1.14 10.06 -0.26
N LEU A 161 -0.57 9.68 0.89
CA LEU A 161 0.43 8.62 1.00
C LEU A 161 -0.16 7.26 0.63
N THR A 162 -1.35 6.94 1.12
CA THR A 162 -2.05 5.68 0.80
C THR A 162 -2.39 5.59 -0.69
N ASP A 163 -2.88 6.68 -1.28
CA ASP A 163 -3.22 6.75 -2.69
C ASP A 163 -2.00 6.51 -3.60
N ARG A 164 -0.85 7.13 -3.26
CA ARG A 164 0.42 6.92 -3.98
C ARG A 164 1.00 5.51 -3.76
N LEU A 165 0.86 4.96 -2.56
CA LEU A 165 1.32 3.60 -2.25
C LEU A 165 0.57 2.56 -3.08
N ILE A 166 -0.74 2.74 -3.29
CA ILE A 166 -1.54 1.90 -4.18
C ILE A 166 -0.94 1.91 -5.59
N ASP A 167 -0.62 3.08 -6.14
CA ASP A 167 0.02 3.19 -7.46
C ASP A 167 1.37 2.48 -7.51
N TYR A 168 2.21 2.67 -6.49
CA TYR A 168 3.52 2.04 -6.42
C TYR A 168 3.42 0.50 -6.49
N ILE A 169 2.51 -0.08 -5.71
CA ILE A 169 2.29 -1.53 -5.68
C ILE A 169 1.68 -2.00 -7.00
N LEU A 170 0.76 -1.24 -7.60
CA LEU A 170 0.20 -1.57 -8.91
C LEU A 170 1.24 -1.56 -10.03
N PHE A 171 2.18 -0.61 -10.01
CA PHE A 171 3.26 -0.55 -10.99
C PHE A 171 4.16 -1.78 -10.91
N ARG A 172 4.50 -2.21 -9.69
CA ARG A 172 5.25 -3.45 -9.44
C ARG A 172 4.48 -4.68 -9.93
N LEU A 173 3.21 -4.80 -9.56
CA LEU A 173 2.35 -5.93 -9.89
C LEU A 173 2.14 -6.09 -11.40
N CYS A 174 1.99 -4.97 -12.10
CA CYS A 174 1.86 -4.90 -13.57
C CYS A 174 3.22 -4.99 -14.30
N SER A 175 4.31 -5.01 -13.53
CA SER A 175 5.69 -5.05 -14.03
C SER A 175 5.99 -3.92 -15.02
N LEU A 176 5.58 -2.70 -14.64
CA LEU A 176 5.79 -1.52 -15.47
C LEU A 176 7.26 -1.11 -15.47
N ASN A 177 7.75 -0.70 -16.64
CA ASN A 177 9.06 -0.12 -16.79
C ASN A 177 9.05 1.38 -16.43
N LYS A 178 10.24 1.98 -16.32
CA LYS A 178 10.41 3.38 -15.93
C LYS A 178 9.66 4.35 -16.86
N GLN A 179 9.65 4.13 -18.17
CA GLN A 179 8.98 5.01 -19.13
C GLN A 179 7.46 4.96 -18.95
N GLU A 180 6.90 3.78 -18.72
CA GLU A 180 5.47 3.60 -18.44
C GLU A 180 5.08 4.29 -17.12
N ILE A 181 5.91 4.15 -16.08
CA ILE A 181 5.71 4.84 -14.78
C ILE A 181 5.77 6.36 -14.96
N ASP A 182 6.75 6.88 -15.70
CA ASP A 182 6.90 8.32 -15.93
C ASP A 182 5.68 8.89 -16.69
N LEU A 183 5.15 8.14 -17.67
CA LEU A 183 3.92 8.51 -18.40
C LEU A 183 2.69 8.57 -17.47
N LEU A 184 2.56 7.60 -16.56
CA LEU A 184 1.45 7.56 -15.59
C LEU A 184 1.59 8.60 -14.48
N ALA A 185 2.81 8.91 -14.05
CA ALA A 185 3.10 9.90 -13.01
C ALA A 185 2.80 11.34 -13.45
N VAL A 186 2.82 11.62 -14.77
CA VAL A 186 2.38 12.91 -15.34
C VAL A 186 0.85 13.04 -15.29
N TRP A 187 0.13 11.93 -15.37
CA TRP A 187 -1.33 11.90 -15.35
C TRP A 187 -1.91 12.00 -13.94
N SER A 188 -1.30 11.35 -12.95
CA SER A 188 -1.75 11.40 -11.54
C SER A 188 -1.62 12.79 -10.88
N ARG A 189 -1.02 13.78 -11.56
CA ARG A 189 -0.88 15.18 -11.08
C ARG A 189 -1.88 16.16 -11.72
N ARG A 190 -2.80 15.69 -12.56
CA ARG A 190 -3.87 16.49 -13.16
C ARG A 190 -5.21 16.18 -12.50
#